data_AF-A0A6N8EGS0-F1
#
_entry.id   AF-A0A6N8EGS0-F1
#
_cell.length_a   1.000
_cell.length_b   1.000
_cell.length_c   1.000
_cell.angle_alpha   90.00
_cell.angle_beta   90.00
_cell.angle_gamma   90.00
#
_symmetry.space_group_name_H-M   'P 1'
#
loop_
_entity.id
_entity.type
_entity.pdbx_description
1 polymer ?
#
loop_
_entity_poly.entity_id
_entity_poly.type
_entity_poly.pdbx_seq_one_letter_code
_entity_poly.pdbx_strand_id
1 'polypeptide(L)'
;MKQRPNPLSSRELLARIGLNEDDPRSLLDDDEPLEDLNGDLGAVLRERYRLLTTAHRFAPGDLVTWKPGLKNRRHPHYGQPAVVIEVLDTPILDGESEAGSAYFREPLDLVLGLIWDSDPGRGELISFHYDSRRFQPWQEQQ
;
A
#
# COMPACT_ATOMS: atom_id res chain seq x y z
N MET A 1 -12.55 -2.74 45.90
CA MET A 1 -12.20 -3.92 45.08
C MET A 1 -12.04 -3.46 43.64
N LYS A 2 -10.85 -3.58 43.02
CA LYS A 2 -10.61 -3.16 41.62
C LYS A 2 -11.04 -4.30 40.69
N GLN A 3 -12.08 -4.09 39.89
CA GLN A 3 -12.51 -5.03 38.84
C GLN A 3 -11.44 -5.07 37.74
N ARG A 4 -11.00 -6.27 37.36
CA ARG A 4 -10.12 -6.47 36.19
C ARG A 4 -10.99 -6.42 34.93
N PRO A 5 -10.54 -5.73 33.85
CA PRO A 5 -11.30 -5.69 32.60
C PRO A 5 -11.39 -7.09 31.99
N ASN A 6 -12.59 -7.44 31.54
CA ASN A 6 -12.89 -8.73 30.91
C ASN A 6 -12.05 -8.87 29.63
N PRO A 7 -11.37 -10.00 29.39
CA PRO A 7 -10.65 -10.20 28.13
C PRO A 7 -11.65 -10.27 26.98
N LEU A 8 -11.37 -9.52 25.92
CA LEU A 8 -12.20 -9.45 24.72
C LEU A 8 -12.31 -10.84 24.08
N SER A 9 -13.50 -11.17 23.59
CA SER A 9 -13.69 -12.35 22.77
C SER A 9 -12.89 -12.22 21.47
N SER A 10 -12.40 -13.33 20.93
CA SER A 10 -11.67 -13.36 19.65
C SER A 10 -12.44 -12.64 18.53
N ARG A 11 -13.77 -12.71 18.53
CA ARG A 11 -14.63 -11.98 17.58
C ARG A 11 -14.55 -10.46 17.73
N GLU A 12 -14.51 -9.97 18.96
CA GLU A 12 -14.43 -8.53 19.24
C GLU A 12 -13.04 -7.97 18.90
N LEU A 13 -12.00 -8.81 19.00
CA LEU A 13 -10.66 -8.48 18.54
C LEU A 13 -10.60 -8.40 17.01
N LEU A 14 -11.17 -9.36 16.30
CA LEU A 14 -11.23 -9.37 14.83
C LEU A 14 -11.96 -8.15 14.27
N ALA A 15 -13.13 -7.81 14.84
CA ALA A 15 -13.89 -6.63 14.43
C ALA A 15 -13.12 -5.31 14.63
N ARG A 16 -12.29 -5.21 15.68
CA ARG A 16 -11.48 -4.01 15.97
C ARG A 16 -10.32 -3.79 15.01
N ILE A 17 -9.84 -4.86 14.37
CA ILE A 17 -8.80 -4.79 13.33
C ILE A 17 -9.40 -4.74 11.92
N GLY A 18 -10.72 -4.55 11.81
CA GLY A 18 -11.42 -4.43 10.52
C GLY A 18 -11.61 -5.75 9.79
N LEU A 19 -11.41 -6.89 10.46
CA LEU A 19 -11.62 -8.22 9.88
C LEU A 19 -13.01 -8.74 10.27
N ASN A 20 -13.82 -9.10 9.28
CA ASN A 20 -15.16 -9.66 9.49
C ASN A 20 -15.17 -11.14 9.07
N GLU A 21 -15.71 -12.03 9.91
CA GLU A 21 -15.76 -13.48 9.62
C GLU A 21 -16.61 -13.80 8.37
N ASP A 22 -17.54 -12.89 8.03
CA ASP A 22 -18.48 -13.05 6.90
C ASP A 22 -17.94 -12.54 5.56
N ASP A 23 -16.73 -11.95 5.50
CA ASP A 23 -16.09 -11.55 4.23
C ASP A 23 -14.66 -12.12 4.08
N PRO A 24 -14.54 -13.39 3.62
CA PRO A 24 -13.24 -14.03 3.41
C PRO A 24 -12.39 -13.36 2.33
N ARG A 25 -12.95 -12.43 1.52
CA ARG A 25 -12.20 -11.63 0.54
C ARG A 25 -11.32 -10.56 1.19
N SER A 26 -11.47 -10.31 2.49
CA SER A 26 -10.67 -9.31 3.20
C SER A 26 -9.24 -9.76 3.53
N LEU A 27 -8.89 -11.03 3.34
CA LEU A 27 -7.60 -11.59 3.77
C LEU A 27 -6.56 -11.72 2.65
N LEU A 28 -6.99 -11.67 1.40
CA LEU A 28 -6.14 -11.71 0.21
C LEU A 28 -6.75 -10.72 -0.78
N ASP A 29 -6.03 -9.66 -1.12
CA ASP A 29 -6.38 -8.90 -2.33
C ASP A 29 -6.15 -9.87 -3.50
N ASP A 30 -7.21 -10.29 -4.19
CA ASP A 30 -7.16 -11.26 -5.31
C ASP A 30 -6.20 -10.83 -6.45
N ASP A 31 -5.74 -9.57 -6.42
CA ASP A 31 -4.80 -8.98 -7.36
C ASP A 31 -3.31 -9.20 -6.99
N GLU A 32 -2.98 -9.86 -5.88
CA GLU A 32 -1.59 -10.14 -5.52
C GLU A 32 -0.98 -11.25 -6.40
N PRO A 33 0.05 -10.96 -7.21
CA PRO A 33 0.70 -11.97 -8.04
C PRO A 33 1.59 -12.88 -7.17
N LEU A 34 0.97 -13.87 -6.53
CA LEU A 34 1.67 -14.90 -5.75
C LEU A 34 2.26 -16.03 -6.63
N GLU A 35 1.99 -16.00 -7.93
CA GLU A 35 2.38 -17.04 -8.90
C GLU A 35 3.90 -17.27 -8.96
N ASP A 36 4.70 -16.25 -8.67
CA ASP A 36 6.17 -16.28 -8.76
C ASP A 36 6.88 -16.95 -7.56
N LEU A 37 6.15 -17.30 -6.48
CA LEU A 37 6.79 -17.73 -5.22
C LEU A 37 7.14 -19.23 -5.15
N ASN A 38 6.73 -20.03 -6.14
CA ASN A 38 7.02 -21.47 -6.20
C ASN A 38 8.40 -21.81 -6.80
N GLY A 39 9.22 -20.80 -7.13
CA GLY A 39 10.54 -20.93 -7.77
C GLY A 39 11.75 -20.57 -6.88
N ASP A 40 12.84 -20.09 -7.50
CA ASP A 40 14.02 -19.59 -6.78
C ASP A 40 13.71 -18.24 -6.11
N LEU A 41 13.38 -18.29 -4.81
CA LEU A 41 13.11 -17.11 -3.99
C LEU A 41 14.26 -16.08 -4.04
N GLY A 42 15.51 -16.53 -4.16
CA GLY A 42 16.67 -15.63 -4.26
C GLY A 42 16.65 -14.82 -5.55
N ALA A 43 16.21 -15.41 -6.67
CA ALA A 43 16.02 -14.71 -7.93
C ALA A 43 14.89 -13.68 -7.84
N VAL A 44 13.75 -14.06 -7.24
CA VAL A 44 12.61 -13.17 -7.02
C VAL A 44 13.02 -11.96 -6.17
N LEU A 45 13.73 -12.19 -5.06
CA LEU A 45 14.21 -11.10 -4.18
C LEU A 45 15.14 -10.12 -4.91
N ARG A 46 16.07 -10.63 -5.73
CA ARG A 46 16.96 -9.78 -6.53
C ARG A 46 16.18 -8.93 -7.54
N GLU A 47 15.14 -9.51 -8.15
CA GLU A 47 14.31 -8.77 -9.09
C GLU A 47 13.46 -7.70 -8.40
N ARG A 48 12.80 -8.00 -7.27
CA ARG A 48 12.06 -6.99 -6.49
C ARG A 48 12.99 -5.87 -5.99
N TYR A 49 14.20 -6.21 -5.55
CA TYR A 49 15.23 -5.23 -5.19
C TYR A 49 15.62 -4.33 -6.38
N ARG A 50 15.81 -4.92 -7.57
CA ARG A 50 16.11 -4.17 -8.80
C ARG A 50 14.98 -3.21 -9.16
N LEU A 51 13.72 -3.67 -9.08
CA LEU A 51 12.54 -2.83 -9.30
C LEU A 51 12.49 -1.67 -8.31
N LEU A 52 12.73 -1.91 -7.03
CA LEU A 52 12.69 -0.87 -5.99
C LEU A 52 13.82 0.16 -6.18
N THR A 53 15.01 -0.27 -6.58
CA THR A 53 16.17 0.64 -6.76
C THR A 53 16.15 1.37 -8.11
N THR A 54 15.33 0.93 -9.07
CA THR A 54 15.14 1.63 -10.34
C THR A 54 14.14 2.77 -10.16
N ALA A 55 14.61 3.95 -9.74
CA ALA A 55 13.74 5.10 -9.51
C ALA A 55 13.23 5.71 -10.84
N HIS A 56 11.96 6.15 -10.83
CA HIS A 56 11.40 7.00 -11.87
C HIS A 56 11.35 8.45 -11.36
N ARG A 57 11.46 9.43 -12.26
CA ARG A 57 11.17 10.82 -11.92
C ARG A 57 9.73 11.11 -12.29
N PHE A 58 8.98 11.64 -11.33
CA PHE A 58 7.60 12.03 -11.50
C PHE A 58 7.45 13.54 -11.44
N ALA A 59 6.37 14.04 -12.02
CA ALA A 59 5.90 15.41 -11.90
C ALA A 59 4.40 15.42 -11.55
N PRO A 60 3.88 16.48 -10.93
CA PRO A 60 2.45 16.65 -10.72
C PRO A 60 1.65 16.47 -12.02
N GLY A 61 0.59 15.67 -11.95
CA GLY A 61 -0.24 15.30 -13.10
C GLY A 61 0.12 13.97 -13.75
N ASP A 62 1.29 13.38 -13.48
CA ASP A 62 1.64 12.05 -14.01
C ASP A 62 0.68 10.99 -13.46
N LEU A 63 0.30 10.02 -14.31
CA LEU A 63 -0.40 8.82 -13.87
C LEU A 63 0.61 7.73 -13.53
N VAL A 64 0.43 7.11 -12.38
CA VAL A 64 1.32 6.08 -11.86
C VAL A 64 0.55 4.87 -11.37
N THR A 65 1.26 3.75 -11.25
CA THR A 65 0.75 2.53 -10.63
C THR A 65 1.88 1.81 -9.91
N TRP A 66 1.53 0.83 -9.07
CA TRP A 66 2.50 0.03 -8.37
C TRP A 66 3.40 -0.74 -9.34
N LYS A 67 4.69 -0.80 -9.02
CA LYS A 67 5.57 -1.80 -9.60
C LYS A 67 5.14 -3.20 -9.13
N PRO A 68 5.19 -4.22 -9.98
CA PRO A 68 4.81 -5.57 -9.61
C PRO A 68 5.55 -6.07 -8.36
N GLY A 69 4.79 -6.52 -7.36
CA GLY A 69 5.33 -7.05 -6.11
C GLY A 69 5.88 -6.02 -5.12
N LEU A 70 5.66 -4.71 -5.34
CA LEU A 70 6.14 -3.65 -4.44
C LEU A 70 5.01 -2.88 -3.70
N LYS A 71 3.74 -3.22 -3.91
CA LYS A 71 2.60 -2.67 -3.15
C LYS A 71 2.77 -2.96 -1.67
N ASN A 72 2.60 -1.94 -0.84
CA ASN A 72 2.70 -2.04 0.61
C ASN A 72 1.61 -1.25 1.34
N ARG A 73 0.62 -0.73 0.60
CA ARG A 73 -0.54 -0.02 1.14
C ARG A 73 -1.80 -0.54 0.48
N ARG A 74 -2.94 -0.41 1.15
CA ARG A 74 -4.23 -0.93 0.66
C ARG A 74 -4.64 -0.34 -0.69
N HIS A 75 -4.47 0.97 -0.85
CA HIS A 75 -4.79 1.71 -2.07
C HIS A 75 -3.54 2.38 -2.65
N PRO A 76 -3.46 2.60 -3.98
CA PRO A 76 -4.35 2.01 -5.00
C PRO A 76 -4.26 0.48 -5.03
N HIS A 77 -5.24 -0.18 -5.63
CA HIS A 77 -5.11 -1.59 -6.01
C HIS A 77 -4.04 -1.76 -7.11
N TYR A 78 -3.55 -2.98 -7.32
CA TYR A 78 -2.65 -3.23 -8.46
C TYR A 78 -3.37 -2.90 -9.77
N GLY A 79 -2.66 -2.28 -10.72
CA GLY A 79 -3.23 -1.87 -12.01
C GLY A 79 -4.16 -0.64 -11.95
N GLN A 80 -4.67 -0.27 -10.78
CA GLN A 80 -5.43 0.97 -10.61
C GLN A 80 -4.49 2.18 -10.74
N PRO A 81 -4.84 3.17 -11.58
CA PRO A 81 -4.04 4.39 -11.71
C PRO A 81 -4.23 5.32 -10.51
N ALA A 82 -3.17 6.03 -10.16
CA ALA A 82 -3.19 7.17 -9.25
C ALA A 82 -2.55 8.37 -9.94
N VAL A 83 -2.98 9.58 -9.58
CA VAL A 83 -2.38 10.81 -10.11
C VAL A 83 -1.36 11.37 -9.12
N VAL A 84 -0.21 11.82 -9.60
CA VAL A 84 0.77 12.52 -8.78
C VAL A 84 0.24 13.92 -8.45
N ILE A 85 0.05 14.20 -7.16
CA ILE A 85 -0.37 15.51 -6.65
C ILE A 85 0.86 16.37 -6.36
N GLU A 86 1.86 15.78 -5.72
CA GLU A 86 3.08 16.47 -5.30
C GLU A 86 4.25 15.49 -5.19
N VAL A 87 5.46 16.00 -5.47
CA VAL A 87 6.73 15.32 -5.20
C VAL A 87 7.48 16.18 -4.19
N LEU A 88 7.77 15.62 -3.01
CA LEU A 88 8.39 16.35 -1.90
C LEU A 88 9.91 16.34 -2.04
N ASP A 89 10.54 17.51 -1.93
CA ASP A 89 12.00 17.63 -1.93
C ASP A 89 12.63 16.95 -0.70
N THR A 90 11.90 16.92 0.43
CA THR A 90 12.32 16.24 1.66
C THR A 90 11.25 15.21 2.05
N PRO A 91 11.59 13.90 2.10
CA PRO A 91 10.63 12.87 2.47
C PRO A 91 10.16 13.03 3.90
N ILE A 92 8.87 12.79 4.13
CA ILE A 92 8.31 12.58 5.45
C ILE A 92 8.60 11.13 5.84
N LEU A 93 9.25 10.92 6.99
CA LEU A 93 9.43 9.57 7.50
C LEU A 93 8.11 9.10 8.14
N ASP A 94 7.70 7.88 7.81
CA ASP A 94 6.52 7.27 8.44
C ASP A 94 6.64 7.27 9.97
N GLY A 95 5.52 7.54 10.64
CA GLY A 95 5.44 7.71 12.09
C GLY A 95 5.50 6.41 12.88
N GLU A 96 5.58 5.26 12.21
CA GLU A 96 5.79 3.98 12.85
C GLU A 96 7.05 3.98 13.74
N SER A 97 6.88 3.45 14.95
CA SER A 97 7.90 3.43 16.00
C SER A 97 8.51 2.06 16.23
N GLU A 98 7.84 1.00 15.77
CA GLU A 98 8.32 -0.37 15.86
C GLU A 98 9.33 -0.67 14.74
N ALA A 99 10.60 -0.86 15.08
CA ALA A 99 11.65 -1.17 14.11
C ALA A 99 11.45 -2.50 13.36
N GLY A 100 10.58 -3.39 13.87
CA GLY A 100 10.19 -4.64 13.20
C GLY A 100 9.10 -4.46 12.13
N SER A 101 8.47 -3.29 12.05
CA SER A 101 7.45 -2.98 11.05
C SER A 101 8.07 -2.69 9.69
N ALA A 102 7.45 -3.21 8.63
CA ALA A 102 7.86 -2.95 7.25
C ALA A 102 7.75 -1.46 6.84
N TYR A 103 7.07 -0.64 7.65
CA TYR A 103 6.85 0.79 7.41
C TYR A 103 7.77 1.68 8.26
N PHE A 104 8.58 1.10 9.14
CA PHE A 104 9.45 1.88 10.03
C PHE A 104 10.38 2.80 9.24
N ARG A 105 10.24 4.11 9.46
CA ARG A 105 11.02 5.16 8.77
C ARG A 105 10.97 5.05 7.25
N GLU A 106 9.86 4.58 6.68
CA GLU A 106 9.67 4.59 5.24
C GLU A 106 9.74 6.06 4.73
N PRO A 107 10.55 6.35 3.69
CA PRO A 107 10.66 7.69 3.15
C PRO A 107 9.48 7.99 2.23
N LEU A 108 8.50 8.75 2.72
CA LEU A 108 7.33 9.14 1.96
C LEU A 108 7.59 10.49 1.27
N ASP A 109 7.92 10.44 -0.02
CA ASP A 109 8.25 11.59 -0.87
C ASP A 109 7.23 11.87 -1.97
N LEU A 110 6.22 11.01 -2.14
CA LEU A 110 5.23 11.11 -3.22
C LEU A 110 3.82 11.22 -2.66
N VAL A 111 3.11 12.28 -3.03
CA VAL A 111 1.68 12.44 -2.69
C VAL A 111 0.86 12.02 -3.91
N LEU A 112 0.02 11.01 -3.74
CA LEU A 112 -0.84 10.51 -4.80
C LEU A 112 -2.31 10.76 -4.49
N GLY A 113 -3.05 11.14 -5.54
CA GLY A 113 -4.49 11.32 -5.56
C GLY A 113 -5.18 10.10 -6.15
N LEU A 114 -6.28 9.69 -5.52
CA LEU A 114 -7.09 8.54 -5.89
C LEU A 114 -8.57 8.91 -5.85
N ILE A 115 -9.37 8.36 -6.75
CA ILE A 115 -10.83 8.43 -6.63
C ILE A 115 -11.27 7.38 -5.62
N TRP A 116 -11.88 7.82 -4.54
CA TRP A 116 -12.39 6.93 -3.51
C TRP A 116 -13.57 6.13 -4.04
N ASP A 117 -13.50 4.81 -3.96
CA ASP A 117 -14.53 3.91 -4.50
C ASP A 117 -15.52 3.42 -3.43
N SER A 118 -15.23 3.73 -2.16
CA SER A 118 -15.91 3.25 -0.98
C SER A 118 -16.81 4.34 -0.37
N ASP A 119 -17.93 3.93 0.22
CA ASP A 119 -18.80 4.84 0.98
C ASP A 119 -18.36 4.92 2.46
N PRO A 120 -18.52 6.09 3.12
CA PRO A 120 -18.92 7.38 2.55
C PRO A 120 -17.79 8.05 1.75
N GLY A 121 -18.15 8.92 0.80
CA GLY A 121 -17.18 9.72 0.03
C GLY A 121 -16.79 9.10 -1.32
N ARG A 122 -17.59 8.17 -1.84
CA ARG A 122 -17.38 7.61 -3.18
C ARG A 122 -17.38 8.70 -4.25
N GLY A 123 -16.38 8.68 -5.12
CA GLY A 123 -16.16 9.66 -6.19
C GLY A 123 -15.27 10.85 -5.80
N GLU A 124 -14.95 11.00 -4.52
CA GLU A 124 -14.08 12.08 -4.05
C GLU A 124 -12.61 11.81 -4.36
N LEU A 125 -11.86 12.87 -4.66
CA LEU A 125 -10.41 12.79 -4.76
C LEU A 125 -9.80 12.84 -3.35
N ILE A 126 -9.13 11.77 -2.95
CA ILE A 126 -8.42 11.71 -1.68
C ILE A 126 -6.92 11.52 -1.92
N SER A 127 -6.11 11.93 -0.95
CA SER A 127 -4.64 11.91 -1.09
C SER A 127 -3.96 11.14 0.03
N PHE A 128 -2.92 10.39 -0.34
CA PHE A 128 -2.04 9.71 0.61
C PHE A 128 -0.58 9.92 0.24
N HIS A 129 0.30 9.67 1.21
CA HIS A 129 1.75 9.74 1.05
C HIS A 129 2.34 8.35 0.82
N TYR A 130 3.32 8.27 -0.08
CA TYR A 130 3.93 7.04 -0.54
C TYR A 130 5.44 7.21 -0.76
N ASP A 131 6.15 6.08 -0.83
CA ASP A 131 7.52 5.99 -1.32
C ASP A 131 7.53 5.88 -2.86
N SER A 132 8.05 6.90 -3.52
CA SER A 132 8.12 7.02 -4.98
C SER A 132 8.79 5.83 -5.66
N ARG A 133 9.74 5.17 -4.98
CA ARG A 133 10.51 4.04 -5.52
C ARG A 133 9.63 2.83 -5.86
N ARG A 134 8.45 2.73 -5.25
CA ARG A 134 7.50 1.63 -5.45
C ARG A 134 6.58 1.81 -6.66
N PHE A 135 6.59 2.98 -7.28
CA PHE A 135 5.70 3.32 -8.39
C PHE A 135 6.44 3.33 -9.73
N GLN A 136 5.68 3.10 -10.79
CA GLN A 136 6.08 3.24 -12.19
C GLN A 136 5.02 4.04 -12.94
N PRO A 137 5.36 4.66 -14.09
CA PRO A 137 4.37 5.29 -14.96
C PRO A 137 3.25 4.31 -15.33
N TRP A 138 2.01 4.74 -15.19
CA TRP A 138 0.87 3.97 -15.66
C TRP A 138 0.81 4.03 -17.18
N GLN A 139 0.55 2.90 -17.82
CA GLN A 139 0.43 2.80 -19.26
C GLN A 139 -1.05 2.69 -19.59
N GLU A 140 -1.60 3.68 -20.32
CA GLU A 140 -2.93 3.55 -20.90
C GLU A 140 -2.94 2.35 -21.85
N GLN A 141 -3.79 1.36 -21.57
CA GLN A 141 -4.11 0.35 -22.57
C GLN A 141 -4.95 1.05 -23.65
N GLN A 142 -4.36 1.24 -24.83
CA GLN A 142 -5.07 1.70 -26.04
C GLN A 142 -6.04 0.65 -26.55
#